data_AF-A0AAN4ZD46-F1
#
_entry.id   AF-A0AAN4ZD46-F1
#
_cell.length_a   1.000
_cell.length_b   1.000
_cell.length_c   1.000
_cell.angle_alpha   90.00
_cell.angle_beta   90.00
_cell.angle_gamma   90.00
#
_symmetry.space_group_name_H-M   'P 1'
#
loop_
_entity.id
_entity.type
_entity.pdbx_description
1 polymer ?
#
loop_
_entity_poly.entity_id
_entity_poly.type
_entity_poly.pdbx_seq_one_letter_code
_entity_poly.pdbx_strand_id
1 'polypeptide(L)'
;IFFSYSIILIVGRKMYTALAANRMHMSESTKETHREIIKGLVIQSCLPAFYCFSIYSYALGQFEIWNSPVLEYSTHIFGELTVAIAPFITLYFVKPYR
;
A
#
# COMPACT_ATOMS: atom_id res chain seq x y z
N ILE A 1 11.95 0.22 10.60
CA ILE A 1 11.65 -1.11 10.03
C ILE A 1 10.62 -1.87 10.87
N PHE A 2 10.88 -2.20 12.14
CA PHE A 2 9.86 -2.84 13.00
C PHE A 2 8.60 -1.97 13.19
N PHE A 3 8.79 -0.65 13.34
CA PHE A 3 7.69 0.29 13.50
C PHE A 3 6.82 0.41 12.23
N SER A 4 7.45 0.42 11.04
CA SER A 4 6.71 0.46 9.76
C SER A 4 5.93 -0.84 9.53
N TYR A 5 6.50 -1.99 9.88
CA TYR A 5 5.79 -3.27 9.82
C TYR A 5 4.60 -3.33 10.79
N SER A 6 4.76 -2.85 12.02
CA SER A 6 3.67 -2.72 12.99
C SER A 6 2.55 -1.80 12.49
N ILE A 7 2.90 -0.67 11.87
CA ILE A 7 1.90 0.24 11.28
C ILE A 7 1.13 -0.43 10.16
N ILE A 8 1.81 -1.13 9.23
CA ILE A 8 1.16 -1.86 8.13
C ILE A 8 0.18 -2.91 8.70
N LEU A 9 0.60 -3.68 9.71
CA LEU A 9 -0.25 -4.68 10.34
C LEU A 9 -1.44 -4.06 11.10
N ILE A 10 -1.23 -2.93 11.79
CA ILE A 10 -2.29 -2.22 12.51
C ILE A 10 -3.31 -1.63 11.53
N VAL A 11 -2.85 -1.02 10.44
CA VAL A 11 -3.72 -0.45 9.39
C VAL A 11 -4.51 -1.56 8.72
N GLY A 12 -3.86 -2.65 8.31
CA GLY A 12 -4.53 -3.83 7.75
C GLY A 12 -5.58 -4.43 8.70
N ARG A 13 -5.26 -4.53 9.99
CA ARG A 13 -6.21 -5.00 11.02
C ARG A 13 -7.39 -4.05 11.22
N LYS A 14 -7.14 -2.74 11.34
CA LYS A 14 -8.20 -1.73 11.50
C LYS A 14 -9.17 -1.75 10.32
N MET A 15 -8.65 -1.96 9.12
CA MET A 15 -9.48 -2.09 7.92
C MET A 15 -10.34 -3.36 7.91
N TYR A 16 -9.77 -4.49 8.32
CA TYR A 16 -10.53 -5.73 8.49
C TYR A 16 -11.63 -5.58 9.55
N THR A 17 -11.34 -4.92 10.67
CA THR A 17 -12.33 -4.66 11.71
C THR A 17 -13.42 -3.67 11.26
N ALA A 18 -13.07 -2.62 10.51
CA ALA A 18 -14.03 -1.69 9.93
C ALA A 18 -14.98 -2.39 8.93
N LEU A 19 -14.49 -3.39 8.20
CA LEU A 19 -15.27 -4.26 7.32
C LEU A 19 -16.24 -5.16 8.10
N ALA A 20 -15.81 -5.71 9.23
CA ALA A 20 -16.65 -6.53 10.08
C ALA A 20 -17.77 -5.71 10.76
N ALA A 21 -17.47 -4.49 11.20
CA ALA A 21 -18.41 -3.63 11.91
C ALA A 21 -19.51 -3.01 11.02
N ASN A 22 -19.18 -2.63 9.78
CA ASN A 22 -20.12 -1.92 8.90
C ASN A 22 -21.08 -2.84 8.11
N ARG A 23 -21.10 -4.15 8.37
CA ARG A 23 -22.01 -5.10 7.69
C ARG A 23 -23.50 -4.85 7.98
N MET A 24 -23.86 -4.16 9.07
CA MET A 24 -25.22 -4.15 9.61
C MET A 24 -26.08 -2.89 9.33
N HIS A 25 -25.57 -1.84 8.67
CA HIS A 25 -26.29 -0.53 8.63
C HIS A 25 -26.28 0.25 7.30
N MET A 26 -26.01 -0.38 6.14
CA MET A 26 -25.92 0.33 4.85
C MET A 26 -26.97 -0.14 3.83
N SER A 27 -27.51 0.82 3.05
CA SER A 27 -28.30 0.54 1.85
C SER A 27 -27.45 -0.17 0.79
N GLU A 28 -28.07 -0.96 -0.09
CA GLU A 28 -27.35 -1.80 -1.07
C GLU A 28 -26.40 -1.01 -1.98
N SER A 29 -26.80 0.17 -2.45
CA SER A 29 -25.96 1.04 -3.29
C SER A 29 -24.70 1.53 -2.55
N THR A 30 -24.85 2.02 -1.32
CA THR A 30 -23.71 2.50 -0.53
C THR A 30 -22.78 1.36 -0.12
N LYS A 31 -23.34 0.17 0.13
CA LYS A 31 -22.58 -1.04 0.48
C LYS A 31 -21.65 -1.49 -0.65
N GLU A 32 -22.07 -1.39 -1.90
CA GLU A 32 -21.22 -1.74 -3.05
C GLU A 32 -20.05 -0.78 -3.19
N THR A 33 -20.30 0.53 -3.18
CA THR A 33 -19.25 1.56 -3.29
C THR A 33 -18.25 1.43 -2.15
N HIS A 34 -18.73 1.24 -0.92
CA HIS A 34 -17.86 1.07 0.24
C HIS A 34 -17.02 -0.22 0.15
N ARG A 35 -17.58 -1.31 -0.42
CA ARG A 35 -16.86 -2.56 -0.66
C ARG A 35 -15.74 -2.39 -1.69
N GLU A 36 -15.96 -1.63 -2.77
CA GLU A 36 -14.94 -1.38 -3.78
C GLU A 36 -13.80 -0.50 -3.23
N ILE A 37 -14.13 0.59 -2.54
CA ILE A 37 -13.14 1.46 -1.87
C ILE A 37 -12.28 0.63 -0.91
N ILE A 38 -12.91 -0.19 -0.06
CA ILE A 38 -12.17 -1.04 0.89
C ILE A 38 -11.25 -2.02 0.17
N LYS A 39 -11.68 -2.63 -0.95
CA LYS A 39 -10.81 -3.51 -1.74
C LYS A 39 -9.58 -2.77 -2.25
N GLY A 40 -9.76 -1.56 -2.80
CA GLY A 40 -8.64 -0.72 -3.25
C GLY A 40 -7.70 -0.38 -2.11
N LEU A 41 -8.24 -0.02 -0.95
CA LEU A 41 -7.47 0.29 0.25
C LEU A 41 -6.66 -0.93 0.73
N VAL A 42 -7.24 -2.14 0.70
CA VAL A 42 -6.53 -3.38 1.11
C VAL A 42 -5.33 -3.62 0.20
N ILE A 43 -5.48 -3.41 -1.11
CA ILE A 43 -4.39 -3.53 -2.08
C ILE A 43 -3.34 -2.43 -1.85
N GLN A 44 -3.77 -1.18 -1.60
CA GLN A 44 -2.85 -0.08 -1.26
C GLN A 44 -2.08 -0.35 0.03
N SER A 45 -2.65 -1.11 0.97
CA SER A 45 -1.95 -1.48 2.21
C SER A 45 -0.76 -2.42 1.98
N CYS A 46 -0.66 -3.05 0.80
CA CYS A 46 0.51 -3.84 0.39
C CYS A 46 1.63 -2.97 -0.22
N LEU A 47 1.34 -1.78 -0.72
CA LEU A 47 2.32 -0.89 -1.34
C LEU A 47 3.49 -0.49 -0.40
N PRO A 48 3.27 -0.18 0.88
CA PRO A 48 4.36 0.09 1.82
C PRO A 48 5.37 -1.06 1.94
N ALA A 49 4.98 -2.31 1.68
CA ALA A 49 5.91 -3.44 1.68
C ALA A 49 6.87 -3.37 0.49
N PHE A 50 6.41 -2.93 -0.68
CA PHE A 50 7.27 -2.67 -1.84
C PHE A 50 8.22 -1.49 -1.58
N TYR A 51 7.74 -0.43 -0.93
CA TYR A 51 8.59 0.70 -0.54
C TYR A 51 9.68 0.31 0.47
N CYS A 52 9.41 -0.65 1.35
CA CYS A 52 10.41 -1.16 2.28
C CYS A 52 11.62 -1.80 1.57
N PHE A 53 11.43 -2.37 0.37
CA PHE A 53 12.55 -2.86 -0.44
C PHE A 53 13.48 -1.72 -0.85
N SER A 54 12.91 -0.59 -1.31
CA SER A 54 13.66 0.63 -1.63
C SER A 54 14.42 1.18 -0.41
N ILE A 55 13.80 1.19 0.77
CA ILE A 55 14.49 1.61 2.01
C ILE A 55 15.69 0.70 2.32
N TYR A 56 15.54 -0.62 2.17
CA TYR A 56 16.60 -1.57 2.47
C TYR A 56 17.76 -1.46 1.47
N SER A 57 17.45 -1.38 0.17
CA SER A 57 18.47 -1.20 -0.87
C SER A 57 19.21 0.13 -0.71
N TYR A 58 18.51 1.21 -0.35
CA TYR A 58 19.12 2.50 -0.01
C TYR A 58 20.07 2.37 1.19
N ALA A 59 19.63 1.75 2.27
CA ALA A 59 20.45 1.57 3.47
C ALA A 59 21.71 0.75 3.16
N LEU A 60 21.60 -0.33 2.38
CA LEU A 60 22.74 -1.15 1.96
C LEU A 60 23.78 -0.35 1.17
N GLY A 61 23.33 0.54 0.27
CA GLY A 61 24.21 1.46 -0.46
C GLY A 61 24.88 2.47 0.46
N GLN A 62 24.13 3.06 1.40
CA GLN A 62 24.62 4.10 2.31
C GLN A 62 25.64 3.59 3.34
N PHE A 63 25.52 2.34 3.79
CA PHE A 63 26.50 1.72 4.69
C PHE A 63 27.71 1.12 3.94
N GLU A 64 27.83 1.36 2.63
CA GLU A 64 28.89 0.84 1.76
C GLU A 64 29.02 -0.70 1.79
N ILE A 65 27.97 -1.41 2.20
CA ILE A 65 27.93 -2.88 2.22
C ILE A 65 27.89 -3.42 0.78
N TRP A 66 27.13 -2.75 -0.08
CA TRP A 66 27.07 -3.02 -1.51
C TRP A 66 26.82 -1.72 -2.26
N ASN A 67 27.85 -1.16 -2.88
CA ASN A 67 27.72 0.02 -3.72
C ASN A 67 27.81 -0.39 -5.20
N SER A 68 26.67 -0.37 -5.89
CA SER A 68 26.59 -0.69 -7.31
C SER A 68 25.53 0.19 -7.96
N PRO A 69 25.75 0.67 -9.21
CA PRO A 69 24.75 1.43 -9.95
C PRO A 69 23.41 0.70 -10.06
N VAL A 70 23.44 -0.63 -10.18
CA VAL A 70 22.23 -1.46 -10.28
C VAL A 70 21.39 -1.36 -9.00
N LEU A 71 22.04 -1.28 -7.82
CA LEU A 71 21.35 -1.17 -6.55
C LEU A 71 20.67 0.19 -6.41
N GLU A 72 21.34 1.27 -6.84
CA GLU A 72 20.79 2.62 -6.85
C GLU A 72 19.57 2.71 -7.78
N TYR A 73 19.69 2.23 -9.03
CA TYR A 73 18.55 2.19 -9.94
C TYR A 73 17.39 1.37 -9.39
N SER A 74 17.67 0.21 -8.80
CA SER A 74 16.61 -0.63 -8.20
C SER A 74 15.89 0.11 -7.07
N THR A 75 16.64 0.84 -6.22
CA THR A 75 16.10 1.64 -5.13
C THR A 75 15.07 2.65 -5.64
N HIS A 76 15.43 3.39 -6.70
CA HIS A 76 14.55 4.38 -7.31
C HIS A 76 13.33 3.74 -7.98
N ILE A 77 13.53 2.67 -8.77
CA ILE A 77 12.45 1.98 -9.48
C ILE A 77 11.37 1.50 -8.50
N PHE A 78 11.74 0.84 -7.40
CA PHE A 78 10.76 0.35 -6.42
C PHE A 78 10.06 1.48 -5.66
N GLY A 79 10.77 2.57 -5.38
CA GLY A 79 10.18 3.77 -4.77
C GLY A 79 9.13 4.41 -5.68
N GLU A 80 9.50 4.66 -6.93
CA GLU A 80 8.64 5.28 -7.94
C GLU A 80 7.45 4.40 -8.30
N LEU A 81 7.65 3.08 -8.44
CA LEU A 81 6.58 2.12 -8.71
C LEU A 81 5.51 2.15 -7.61
N THR A 82 5.92 2.27 -6.34
CA THR A 82 4.99 2.37 -5.21
C THR A 82 4.07 3.59 -5.36
N VAL A 83 4.65 4.75 -5.69
CA VAL A 83 3.89 6.01 -5.89
C VAL A 83 3.05 5.95 -7.16
N ALA A 84 3.56 5.35 -8.22
CA ALA A 84 2.87 5.22 -9.50
C ALA A 84 1.64 4.31 -9.40
N ILE A 85 1.73 3.17 -8.70
CA ILE A 85 0.62 2.20 -8.58
C ILE A 85 -0.53 2.73 -7.70
N ALA A 86 -0.23 3.56 -6.70
CA ALA A 86 -1.24 4.09 -5.78
C ALA A 86 -2.46 4.76 -6.48
N PRO A 87 -2.29 5.72 -7.41
CA PRO A 87 -3.41 6.32 -8.14
C PRO A 87 -4.12 5.33 -9.07
N PHE A 88 -3.41 4.36 -9.68
CA PHE A 88 -4.07 3.34 -10.51
C PHE A 88 -5.01 2.46 -9.70
N ILE A 89 -4.63 2.08 -8.47
CA ILE A 89 -5.52 1.35 -7.57
C ILE A 89 -6.74 2.22 -7.23
N THR A 90 -6.55 3.51 -6.93
CA THR A 90 -7.67 4.41 -6.65
C THR A 90 -8.63 4.51 -7.85
N LEU A 91 -8.11 4.73 -9.06
CA LEU A 91 -8.92 4.85 -10.28
C LEU A 91 -9.71 3.57 -10.58
N TYR A 92 -9.13 2.40 -10.34
CA TYR A 92 -9.81 1.12 -10.61
C TYR A 92 -10.91 0.79 -9.59
N PHE A 93 -10.70 1.11 -8.31
CA PHE A 93 -11.56 0.67 -7.21
C PHE A 93 -12.56 1.74 -6.71
N VAL A 94 -12.46 2.99 -7.15
CA VAL A 94 -13.35 4.07 -6.69
C VAL A 94 -14.38 4.42 -7.77
N LYS A 95 -15.62 4.00 -7.55
CA LYS A 95 -16.77 4.12 -8.48
C LYS A 95 -17.02 5.50 -9.15
N PRO A 96 -16.84 6.68 -8.51
CA PRO A 96 -16.98 7.96 -9.23
C PRO A 96 -15.90 8.23 -10.28
N TYR A 97 -14.83 7.42 -10.34
CA TYR A 97 -13.72 7.56 -11.30
C TYR A 97 -13.75 6.50 -12.43
N ARG A 98 -14.67 5.53 -12.41
CA ARG A 98 -14.82 4.45 -13.41
C ARG A 98 -16.21 4.41 -14.01
#